data_AF-A0A090VZ32-F1
#
_entry.id   AF-A0A090VZ32-F1
#
_cell.length_a   1.000
_cell.length_b   1.000
_cell.length_c   1.000
_cell.angle_alpha   90.00
_cell.angle_beta   90.00
_cell.angle_gamma   90.00
#
_symmetry.space_group_name_H-M   'P 1'
#
loop_
_entity.id
_entity.type
_entity.pdbx_description
1 polymer ?
#
loop_
_entity_poly.entity_id
_entity_poly.type
_entity_poly.pdbx_seq_one_letter_code
_entity_poly.pdbx_strand_id
1 'polypeptide(L)'
;MEIKFIHCRFQLRKRLLIIFMKTFIFLLSVAVFGFNTSNGFSQERIEIKKDKKVTVYQAFKTITKESGFSFIYPDGLFKNAPKVELKKGIIEVETLLDNILSGSNVDFKLTENKSIIISPSISPKSKASKLVKQQKFEVSGVVSDENGQPLPGANILEKGTSNGTQTDFDGNFTLEVNNENAVLVVPILGF
;
A
#
# COMPACT_ATOMS: atom_id res chain seq x y z
N MET A 1 0.29 -73.96 -8.60
CA MET A 1 -0.13 -72.83 -7.74
C MET A 1 -0.04 -71.55 -8.56
N GLU A 2 -1.15 -71.06 -9.10
CA GLU A 2 -1.16 -69.77 -9.80
C GLU A 2 -1.55 -68.66 -8.82
N ILE A 3 -0.60 -67.76 -8.54
CA ILE A 3 -0.78 -66.66 -7.59
C ILE A 3 -1.40 -65.46 -8.34
N LYS A 4 -2.63 -65.10 -7.97
CA LYS A 4 -3.39 -63.97 -8.53
C LYS A 4 -2.81 -62.62 -8.09
N PHE A 5 -1.75 -62.14 -8.75
CA PHE A 5 -1.14 -60.83 -8.47
C PHE A 5 -1.91 -59.61 -9.03
N ILE A 6 -2.94 -59.81 -9.86
CA ILE A 6 -3.61 -58.72 -10.59
C ILE A 6 -4.56 -57.91 -9.69
N HIS A 7 -5.17 -58.53 -8.67
CA HIS A 7 -6.15 -57.85 -7.83
C HIS A 7 -5.52 -56.83 -6.86
N CYS A 8 -4.26 -57.06 -6.45
CA CYS A 8 -3.55 -56.22 -5.48
C CYS A 8 -3.22 -54.82 -6.05
N ARG A 9 -2.82 -54.72 -7.33
CA ARG A 9 -2.49 -53.42 -7.95
C ARG A 9 -3.71 -52.52 -8.16
N PHE A 10 -4.88 -53.11 -8.41
CA PHE A 10 -6.13 -52.37 -8.60
C PHE A 10 -6.65 -51.75 -7.30
N GLN A 11 -6.54 -52.51 -6.20
CA GLN A 11 -6.95 -52.05 -4.87
C GLN A 11 -6.04 -50.92 -4.35
N LEU A 12 -4.74 -50.96 -4.67
CA LEU A 12 -3.78 -49.91 -4.36
C LEU A 12 -4.11 -48.58 -5.08
N ARG A 13 -4.45 -48.65 -6.38
CA ARG A 13 -4.84 -47.46 -7.17
C ARG A 13 -6.13 -46.81 -6.67
N LYS A 14 -7.14 -47.60 -6.32
CA LYS A 14 -8.38 -47.08 -5.72
C LYS A 14 -8.13 -46.42 -4.36
N ARG A 15 -7.28 -47.03 -3.53
CA ARG A 15 -6.92 -46.46 -2.22
C ARG A 15 -6.14 -45.14 -2.35
N LEU A 16 -5.22 -45.05 -3.32
CA LEU A 16 -4.52 -43.81 -3.64
C LEU A 16 -5.47 -42.72 -4.14
N LEU A 17 -6.43 -43.04 -5.02
CA LEU A 17 -7.44 -42.07 -5.47
C LEU A 17 -8.32 -41.55 -4.33
N ILE A 18 -8.76 -42.42 -3.42
CA ILE A 18 -9.57 -42.01 -2.25
C ILE A 18 -8.75 -41.10 -1.31
N ILE A 19 -7.46 -41.36 -1.13
CA ILE A 19 -6.57 -40.51 -0.33
C ILE A 19 -6.41 -39.14 -1.01
N PHE A 20 -6.16 -39.09 -2.32
CA PHE A 20 -6.06 -37.85 -3.09
C PHE A 20 -7.35 -37.01 -3.04
N MET A 21 -8.53 -37.63 -3.15
CA MET A 21 -9.80 -36.91 -3.04
C MET A 21 -9.99 -36.29 -1.65
N LYS A 22 -9.63 -37.02 -0.59
CA LYS A 22 -9.75 -36.53 0.79
C LYS A 22 -8.76 -35.41 1.10
N THR A 23 -7.51 -35.52 0.64
CA THR A 23 -6.51 -34.45 0.84
C THR A 23 -6.86 -33.20 0.04
N PHE A 24 -7.44 -33.35 -1.15
CA PHE A 24 -7.93 -32.22 -1.95
C PHE A 24 -9.11 -31.50 -1.29
N ILE A 25 -10.10 -32.25 -0.76
CA ILE A 25 -11.21 -31.66 0.02
C ILE A 25 -10.68 -30.92 1.26
N PHE A 26 -9.70 -31.50 1.95
CA PHE A 26 -9.10 -30.88 3.14
C PHE A 26 -8.34 -29.60 2.79
N LEU A 27 -7.54 -29.63 1.72
CA LEU A 27 -6.83 -28.46 1.19
C LEU A 27 -7.81 -27.34 0.79
N LEU A 28 -8.93 -27.70 0.14
CA LEU A 28 -9.98 -26.75 -0.25
C LEU A 28 -10.64 -26.13 0.99
N SER A 29 -10.86 -26.90 2.05
CA SER A 29 -11.45 -26.42 3.31
C SER A 29 -10.54 -25.44 4.03
N VAL A 30 -9.23 -25.71 4.07
CA VAL A 30 -8.24 -24.79 4.67
C VAL A 30 -8.12 -23.50 3.87
N ALA A 31 -8.18 -23.56 2.53
CA ALA A 31 -8.14 -22.38 1.69
C ALA A 31 -9.32 -21.43 1.96
N VAL A 32 -10.55 -21.95 2.12
CA VAL A 32 -11.74 -21.13 2.42
C VAL A 32 -11.60 -20.41 3.77
N PHE A 33 -11.05 -21.06 4.79
CA PHE A 33 -10.83 -20.43 6.10
C PHE A 33 -9.66 -19.43 6.12
N GLY A 34 -8.71 -19.54 5.19
CA GLY A 34 -7.60 -18.60 5.03
C GLY A 34 -7.98 -17.23 4.46
N PHE A 35 -9.17 -17.11 3.84
CA PHE A 35 -9.69 -15.86 3.28
C PHE A 35 -10.52 -15.03 4.27
N ASN A 36 -10.22 -15.08 5.56
CA ASN A 36 -10.76 -14.10 6.50
C ASN A 36 -9.95 -12.81 6.35
N THR A 37 -10.43 -11.89 5.51
CA THR A 37 -9.94 -10.52 5.50
C THR A 37 -10.29 -9.89 6.84
N SER A 38 -9.29 -9.65 7.68
CA SER A 38 -9.45 -8.79 8.84
C SER A 38 -10.10 -7.48 8.38
N ASN A 39 -11.07 -6.98 9.16
CA ASN A 39 -11.96 -5.85 8.85
C ASN A 39 -11.20 -4.56 8.45
N GLY A 40 -10.70 -4.51 7.22
CA GLY A 40 -10.12 -3.32 6.63
C GLY A 40 -11.23 -2.31 6.37
N PHE A 41 -11.00 -1.06 6.76
CA PHE A 41 -11.91 0.07 6.52
C PHE A 41 -12.50 0.10 5.09
N SER A 42 -11.71 -0.30 4.11
CA SER A 42 -12.07 -0.39 2.69
C SER A 42 -13.27 -1.31 2.40
N GLN A 43 -13.57 -2.28 3.27
CA GLN A 43 -14.63 -3.27 3.04
C GLN A 43 -15.96 -2.92 3.74
N GLU A 44 -16.01 -1.87 4.57
CA GLU A 44 -17.23 -1.48 5.26
C GLU A 44 -18.15 -0.71 4.29
N ARG A 45 -19.39 -1.21 4.14
CA ARG A 45 -20.37 -0.70 3.19
C ARG A 45 -21.53 -0.04 3.94
N ILE A 46 -21.92 1.15 3.49
CA ILE A 46 -23.07 1.87 4.03
C ILE A 46 -24.14 1.97 2.95
N GLU A 47 -25.39 1.70 3.33
CA GLU A 47 -26.54 1.90 2.46
C GLU A 47 -27.12 3.31 2.66
N ILE A 48 -26.95 4.18 1.66
CA ILE A 48 -27.58 5.50 1.67
C ILE A 48 -28.98 5.38 1.10
N LYS A 49 -29.99 5.61 1.94
CA LYS A 49 -31.42 5.40 1.59
C LYS A 49 -31.99 6.44 0.62
N LYS A 50 -31.44 7.66 0.56
CA LYS A 50 -31.99 8.78 -0.25
C LYS A 50 -30.89 9.74 -0.71
N ASP A 51 -31.06 10.28 -1.92
CA ASP A 51 -30.23 11.39 -2.44
C ASP A 51 -30.52 12.67 -1.67
N LYS A 52 -29.48 13.27 -1.07
CA LYS A 52 -29.62 14.52 -0.31
C LYS A 52 -28.38 15.40 -0.42
N LYS A 53 -28.61 16.71 -0.52
CA LYS A 53 -27.61 17.76 -0.32
C LYS A 53 -27.50 18.06 1.17
N VAL A 54 -26.41 17.64 1.80
CA VAL A 54 -26.19 17.82 3.23
C VAL A 54 -24.87 18.54 3.50
N THR A 55 -24.75 19.11 4.70
CA THR A 55 -23.46 19.62 5.16
C THR A 55 -22.53 18.46 5.50
N VAL A 56 -21.21 18.69 5.45
CA VAL A 56 -20.21 17.69 5.83
C VAL A 56 -20.48 17.11 7.23
N TYR A 57 -20.89 17.96 8.18
CA TYR A 57 -21.30 17.56 9.53
C TYR A 57 -22.47 16.56 9.55
N GLN A 58 -23.50 16.80 8.74
CA GLN A 58 -24.66 15.91 8.66
C GLN A 58 -24.32 14.60 7.96
N ALA A 59 -23.43 14.63 6.97
CA ALA A 59 -22.92 13.42 6.32
C ALA A 59 -22.14 12.55 7.31
N PHE A 60 -21.18 13.11 8.04
CA PHE A 60 -20.43 12.40 9.07
C PHE A 60 -21.33 11.82 10.15
N LYS A 61 -22.32 12.59 10.65
CA LYS A 61 -23.28 12.08 11.63
C LYS A 61 -24.09 10.89 11.10
N THR A 62 -24.45 10.89 9.82
CA THR A 62 -25.17 9.79 9.19
C THR A 62 -24.28 8.56 9.07
N ILE A 63 -23.03 8.75 8.64
CA ILE A 63 -22.02 7.69 8.54
C ILE A 63 -21.76 7.07 9.91
N THR A 64 -21.50 7.87 10.94
CA THR A 64 -21.30 7.40 12.33
C THR A 64 -22.47 6.56 12.82
N LYS A 65 -23.70 6.93 12.46
CA LYS A 65 -24.90 6.19 12.88
C LYS A 65 -25.03 4.83 12.21
N GLU A 66 -24.66 4.71 10.94
CA GLU A 66 -24.86 3.48 10.16
C GLU A 66 -23.65 2.53 10.25
N SER A 67 -22.41 3.04 10.37
CA SER A 67 -21.18 2.22 10.40
C SER A 67 -20.49 2.13 11.78
N GLY A 68 -20.89 2.99 12.73
CA GLY A 68 -20.23 3.05 14.04
C GLY A 68 -18.83 3.68 14.03
N PHE A 69 -18.45 4.39 12.96
CA PHE A 69 -17.20 5.18 12.93
C PHE A 69 -17.34 6.48 13.72
N SER A 70 -16.37 6.78 14.58
CA SER A 70 -16.27 8.07 15.27
C SER A 70 -15.35 9.01 14.49
N PHE A 71 -15.82 10.21 14.14
CA PHE A 71 -15.00 11.22 13.46
C PHE A 71 -14.45 12.23 14.47
N ILE A 72 -13.14 12.45 14.44
CA ILE A 72 -12.44 13.42 15.28
C ILE A 72 -11.79 14.46 14.35
N TYR A 73 -12.14 15.73 14.51
CA TYR A 73 -11.62 16.82 13.69
C TYR A 73 -11.59 18.15 14.45
N PRO A 74 -10.70 19.09 14.08
CA PRO A 74 -10.67 20.42 14.65
C PRO A 74 -11.96 21.21 14.41
N ASP A 75 -12.39 21.95 15.43
CA ASP A 75 -13.55 22.83 15.34
C ASP A 75 -13.33 23.91 14.26
N GLY A 76 -14.32 24.04 13.38
CA GLY A 76 -14.29 25.04 12.31
C GLY A 76 -13.69 24.60 10.99
N LEU A 77 -13.13 23.39 10.89
CA LEU A 77 -12.48 22.90 9.66
C LEU A 77 -13.42 22.85 8.45
N PHE A 78 -14.71 22.61 8.67
CA PHE A 78 -15.73 22.53 7.61
C PHE A 78 -16.78 23.65 7.66
N LYS A 79 -16.53 24.76 8.38
CA LYS A 79 -17.50 25.87 8.52
C LYS A 79 -17.91 26.51 7.19
N ASN A 80 -16.96 26.61 6.25
CA ASN A 80 -17.18 27.20 4.92
C ASN A 80 -17.20 26.13 3.80
N ALA A 81 -17.32 24.85 4.16
CA ALA A 81 -17.29 23.77 3.17
C ALA A 81 -18.57 23.78 2.31
N PRO A 82 -18.46 23.54 0.99
CA PRO A 82 -19.61 23.41 0.12
C PRO A 82 -20.50 22.23 0.56
N LYS A 83 -21.80 22.31 0.26
CA LYS A 83 -22.72 21.21 0.50
C LYS A 83 -22.34 20.03 -0.39
N VAL A 84 -22.30 18.83 0.19
CA VAL A 84 -21.95 17.60 -0.54
C VAL A 84 -23.23 16.86 -0.91
N GLU A 85 -23.29 16.35 -2.14
CA GLU A 85 -24.36 15.48 -2.62
C GLU A 85 -24.06 14.03 -2.23
N LEU A 86 -24.90 13.45 -1.38
CA LEU A 86 -24.87 12.02 -1.11
C LEU A 86 -25.74 11.31 -2.14
N LYS A 87 -25.14 10.41 -2.92
CA LYS A 87 -25.85 9.57 -3.90
C LYS A 87 -26.37 8.29 -3.23
N LYS A 88 -27.57 7.87 -3.60
CA LYS A 88 -28.22 6.65 -3.14
C LYS A 88 -27.46 5.42 -3.66
N GLY A 89 -27.21 4.47 -2.77
CA GLY A 89 -26.56 3.21 -3.12
C GLY A 89 -25.81 2.58 -1.96
N ILE A 90 -25.25 1.41 -2.23
CA ILE A 90 -24.29 0.71 -1.37
C ILE A 90 -22.91 1.24 -1.76
N ILE A 91 -22.29 2.01 -0.87
CA ILE A 91 -21.01 2.68 -1.13
C ILE A 91 -20.05 2.30 0.00
N GLU A 92 -18.78 2.09 -0.34
CA GLU A 92 -17.70 1.84 0.61
C GLU A 92 -17.38 3.13 1.38
N VAL A 93 -17.18 3.04 2.70
CA VAL A 93 -16.95 4.22 3.55
C VAL A 93 -15.76 5.04 3.08
N GLU A 94 -14.70 4.38 2.61
CA GLU A 94 -13.51 5.03 2.06
C GLU A 94 -13.83 5.88 0.83
N THR A 95 -14.49 5.29 -0.18
CA THR A 95 -14.88 6.01 -1.39
C THR A 95 -15.84 7.17 -1.11
N LEU A 96 -16.73 7.00 -0.12
CA LEU A 96 -17.66 8.02 0.31
C LEU A 96 -16.92 9.16 1.01
N LEU A 97 -15.99 8.83 1.90
CA LEU A 97 -15.15 9.79 2.61
C LEU A 97 -14.25 10.57 1.65
N ASP A 98 -13.62 9.87 0.69
CA ASP A 98 -12.83 10.49 -0.36
C ASP A 98 -13.67 11.46 -1.18
N ASN A 99 -14.90 11.10 -1.55
CA ASN A 99 -15.80 12.00 -2.28
C ASN A 99 -16.22 13.23 -1.46
N ILE A 100 -16.42 13.09 -0.14
CA ILE A 100 -16.73 14.22 0.75
C ILE A 100 -15.51 15.12 0.95
N LEU A 101 -14.34 14.54 1.19
CA LEU A 101 -13.10 15.26 1.52
C LEU A 101 -12.33 15.74 0.28
N SER A 102 -12.71 15.27 -0.90
CA SER A 102 -12.14 15.56 -2.21
C SER A 102 -11.96 17.04 -2.57
N GLY A 103 -12.73 17.93 -1.94
CA GLY A 103 -12.65 19.39 -2.15
C GLY A 103 -11.94 20.13 -1.02
N SER A 104 -11.46 19.42 0.00
CA SER A 104 -10.77 19.98 1.16
C SER A 104 -9.36 19.42 1.25
N ASN A 105 -8.37 20.27 1.50
CA ASN A 105 -6.98 19.86 1.63
C ASN A 105 -6.74 19.21 3.00
N VAL A 106 -7.30 18.02 3.20
CA VAL A 106 -7.28 17.31 4.49
C VAL A 106 -6.75 15.88 4.36
N ASP A 107 -6.09 15.46 5.43
CA ASP A 107 -5.65 14.11 5.68
C ASP A 107 -6.62 13.42 6.63
N PHE A 108 -6.88 12.14 6.38
CA PHE A 108 -7.59 11.29 7.32
C PHE A 108 -6.70 10.10 7.72
N LYS A 109 -6.76 9.72 8.99
CA LYS A 109 -6.10 8.52 9.53
C LYS A 109 -7.13 7.65 10.22
N LEU A 110 -7.14 6.37 9.89
CA LEU A 110 -7.94 5.35 10.57
C LEU A 110 -7.18 4.83 11.78
N THR A 111 -7.85 4.78 12.93
CA THR A 111 -7.37 4.11 14.14
C THR A 111 -8.09 2.77 14.31
N GLU A 112 -7.44 1.82 14.98
CA GLU A 112 -7.99 0.48 15.28
C GLU A 112 -9.37 0.53 15.97
N ASN A 113 -9.64 1.57 16.77
CA ASN A 113 -10.89 1.77 17.50
C ASN A 113 -12.00 2.43 16.65
N LYS A 114 -12.06 2.15 15.35
CA LYS A 114 -13.05 2.75 14.42
C LYS A 114 -13.13 4.28 14.54
N SER A 115 -12.00 4.94 14.82
CA SER A 115 -11.93 6.39 14.94
C SER A 115 -11.19 6.95 13.73
N ILE A 116 -11.80 7.90 13.05
CA ILE A 116 -11.26 8.57 11.85
C ILE A 116 -10.83 9.96 12.29
N ILE A 117 -9.52 10.19 12.33
CA ILE A 117 -8.93 11.47 12.68
C ILE A 117 -8.71 12.26 11.39
N ILE A 118 -9.33 13.44 11.28
CA ILE A 118 -9.19 14.32 10.14
C ILE A 118 -8.33 15.52 10.55
N SER A 119 -7.22 15.71 9.86
CA SER A 119 -6.28 16.80 10.08
C SER A 119 -6.12 17.63 8.81
N PRO A 120 -5.90 18.95 8.89
CA PRO A 120 -5.53 19.74 7.72
C PRO A 120 -4.23 19.20 7.13
N SER A 121 -4.22 18.92 5.83
CA SER A 121 -3.02 18.49 5.13
C SER A 121 -2.18 19.71 4.79
N ILE A 122 -0.96 19.76 5.30
CA ILE A 122 0.01 20.84 5.03
C ILE A 122 0.62 20.66 3.63
N SER A 123 0.37 19.53 2.98
CA SER A 123 0.79 19.22 1.62
C SER A 123 -0.42 19.15 0.69
N PRO A 124 -0.48 19.92 -0.41
CA PRO A 124 -1.58 19.86 -1.36
C PRO A 124 -1.70 18.44 -1.95
N LYS A 125 -2.76 17.72 -1.57
CA LYS A 125 -3.14 16.46 -2.20
C LYS A 125 -3.62 16.70 -3.62
N SER A 126 -2.68 16.69 -4.57
CA SER A 126 -3.00 16.44 -5.97
C SER A 126 -3.51 15.00 -6.10
N LYS A 127 -4.76 14.85 -6.51
CA LYS A 127 -5.36 13.56 -6.87
C LYS A 127 -4.73 13.04 -8.16
N ALA A 128 -3.70 12.18 -8.03
CA ALA A 128 -3.38 11.06 -8.92
C ALA A 128 -1.94 10.55 -8.67
N SER A 129 -1.77 9.58 -7.79
CA SER A 129 -0.89 8.41 -7.95
C SER A 129 -1.15 7.49 -6.74
N LYS A 130 -1.73 6.29 -6.90
CA LYS A 130 -1.00 5.06 -7.21
C LYS A 130 0.43 5.13 -6.69
N LEU A 131 0.66 4.68 -5.46
CA LEU A 131 1.99 4.50 -4.85
C LEU A 131 2.89 5.73 -5.07
N VAL A 132 2.90 6.68 -4.13
CA VAL A 132 4.03 7.61 -4.04
C VAL A 132 5.26 6.80 -3.62
N LYS A 133 5.86 6.08 -4.59
CA LYS A 133 7.31 6.06 -4.67
C LYS A 133 7.66 7.53 -4.83
N GLN A 134 8.25 8.11 -3.79
CA GLN A 134 9.13 9.26 -3.94
C GLN A 134 9.85 9.09 -5.28
N GLN A 135 9.77 10.07 -6.20
CA GLN A 135 10.58 10.03 -7.42
C GLN A 135 12.04 10.00 -6.94
N LYS A 136 12.55 8.79 -6.81
CA LYS A 136 13.95 8.52 -6.55
C LYS A 136 14.59 8.57 -7.92
N PHE A 137 15.49 9.52 -8.09
CA PHE A 137 16.29 9.63 -9.28
C PHE A 137 17.45 8.66 -9.11
N GLU A 138 17.53 7.68 -9.99
CA GLU A 138 18.65 6.75 -10.03
C GLU A 138 19.78 7.42 -10.82
N VAL A 139 20.89 7.71 -10.13
CA VAL A 139 22.11 8.25 -10.74
C VAL A 139 23.10 7.12 -10.85
N SER A 140 23.54 6.83 -12.07
CA SER A 140 24.59 5.85 -12.34
C SER A 140 25.77 6.49 -13.07
N GLY A 141 26.96 5.97 -12.83
CA GLY A 141 28.18 6.50 -13.43
C GLY A 141 29.40 5.62 -13.14
N VAL A 142 30.55 6.04 -13.65
CA VAL A 142 31.84 5.36 -13.47
C VAL A 142 32.83 6.34 -12.85
N VAL A 143 33.53 5.90 -11.80
CA VAL A 143 34.62 6.67 -11.18
C VAL A 143 35.95 6.13 -11.69
N SER A 144 36.77 7.02 -12.24
CA SER A 144 38.11 6.71 -12.75
C SER A 144 39.14 7.69 -12.20
N ASP A 145 40.39 7.25 -12.14
CA ASP A 145 41.56 8.06 -11.78
C ASP A 145 42.04 8.96 -12.95
N GLU A 146 43.00 9.86 -12.71
CA GLU A 146 43.69 10.71 -13.70
C GLU A 146 44.25 9.91 -14.88
N ASN A 147 44.64 8.65 -14.65
CA ASN A 147 45.14 7.74 -15.68
C ASN A 147 44.04 7.00 -16.45
N GLY A 148 42.76 7.29 -16.17
CA GLY A 148 41.60 6.64 -16.79
C GLY A 148 41.31 5.22 -16.30
N GLN A 149 41.99 4.76 -15.24
CA GLN A 149 41.75 3.44 -14.64
C GLN A 149 40.53 3.51 -13.70
N PRO A 150 39.61 2.53 -13.74
CA PRO A 150 38.45 2.51 -12.85
C PRO A 150 38.90 2.35 -11.39
N LEU A 151 38.27 3.09 -10.49
CA LEU A 151 38.60 3.09 -9.07
C LEU A 151 37.59 2.25 -8.29
N PRO A 152 37.94 1.00 -7.90
CA PRO A 152 37.08 0.18 -7.07
C PRO A 152 37.12 0.63 -5.61
N GLY A 153 35.98 0.55 -4.91
CA GLY A 153 35.91 0.87 -3.50
C GLY A 153 35.86 2.36 -3.16
N ALA A 154 35.68 3.26 -4.14
CA ALA A 154 35.49 4.68 -3.90
C ALA A 154 34.12 4.93 -3.27
N ASN A 155 34.05 5.81 -2.26
CA ASN A 155 32.80 6.17 -1.60
C ASN A 155 32.13 7.30 -2.37
N ILE A 156 30.86 7.16 -2.72
CA ILE A 156 30.01 8.20 -3.30
C ILE A 156 28.99 8.61 -2.23
N LEU A 157 28.92 9.89 -1.90
CA LEU A 157 28.00 10.44 -0.90
C LEU A 157 27.20 11.61 -1.49
N GLU A 158 25.90 11.63 -1.24
CA GLU A 158 25.05 12.77 -1.55
C GLU A 158 25.27 13.88 -0.52
N LYS A 159 25.74 15.04 -0.99
CA LYS A 159 26.16 16.17 -0.16
C LYS A 159 25.05 16.64 0.77
N GLY A 160 25.34 16.65 2.07
CA GLY A 160 24.39 17.09 3.10
C GLY A 160 23.43 16.01 3.59
N THR A 161 23.59 14.77 3.12
CA THR A 161 22.84 13.61 3.59
C THR A 161 23.78 12.49 4.04
N SER A 162 23.24 11.45 4.68
CA SER A 162 23.96 10.20 4.95
C SER A 162 23.75 9.15 3.85
N ASN A 163 23.19 9.55 2.71
CA ASN A 163 22.93 8.66 1.59
C ASN A 163 24.20 8.52 0.75
N GLY A 164 24.63 7.29 0.52
CA GLY A 164 25.86 7.01 -0.21
C GLY A 164 25.97 5.56 -0.63
N THR A 165 26.87 5.31 -1.57
CA THR A 165 27.15 3.99 -2.14
C THR A 165 28.65 3.86 -2.39
N GLN A 166 29.13 2.68 -2.73
CA GLN A 166 30.53 2.41 -3.05
C GLN A 166 30.64 1.94 -4.51
N THR A 167 31.74 2.23 -5.18
CA THR A 167 32.00 1.69 -6.52
C THR A 167 32.34 0.20 -6.51
N ASP A 168 31.88 -0.50 -7.53
CA ASP A 168 32.21 -1.90 -7.81
C ASP A 168 33.64 -2.07 -8.38
N PHE A 169 34.05 -3.31 -8.68
CA PHE A 169 35.37 -3.64 -9.25
C PHE A 169 35.71 -2.88 -10.54
N ASP A 170 34.69 -2.56 -11.34
CA ASP A 170 34.81 -1.83 -12.60
C ASP A 170 34.64 -0.30 -12.44
N GLY A 171 34.60 0.21 -11.20
CA GLY A 171 34.40 1.64 -10.91
C GLY A 171 32.96 2.14 -11.07
N ASN A 172 32.02 1.25 -11.40
CA ASN A 172 30.61 1.58 -11.57
C ASN A 172 29.92 1.86 -10.23
N PHE A 173 28.99 2.81 -10.21
CA PHE A 173 28.11 3.03 -9.06
C PHE A 173 26.67 3.33 -9.50
N THR A 174 25.75 3.03 -8.59
CA THR A 174 24.34 3.40 -8.69
C THR A 174 23.87 3.95 -7.34
N LEU A 175 23.31 5.15 -7.33
CA LEU A 175 22.77 5.80 -6.13
C LEU A 175 21.38 6.37 -6.41
N GLU A 176 20.43 6.02 -5.55
CA GLU A 176 19.09 6.60 -5.57
C GLU A 176 19.09 7.91 -4.76
N VAL A 177 18.85 9.05 -5.42
CA VAL A 177 18.75 10.37 -4.78
C VAL A 177 17.31 10.89 -4.80
N ASN A 178 16.94 11.66 -3.77
CA ASN A 178 15.57 12.19 -3.65
C ASN A 178 15.39 13.56 -4.34
N ASN A 179 16.48 14.15 -4.85
CA ASN A 179 16.49 15.50 -5.43
C ASN A 179 17.19 15.50 -6.79
N GLU A 180 16.59 16.15 -7.79
CA GLU A 180 17.15 16.29 -9.15
C GLU A 180 18.46 17.11 -9.16
N ASN A 181 18.67 18.00 -8.18
CA ASN A 181 19.88 18.82 -8.06
C ASN A 181 20.86 18.26 -7.00
N ALA A 182 20.82 16.97 -6.71
CA ALA A 182 21.71 16.33 -5.75
C ALA A 182 23.18 16.45 -6.22
N VAL A 183 24.05 16.93 -5.32
CA VAL A 183 25.49 17.01 -5.57
C VAL A 183 26.14 15.78 -4.96
N LEU A 184 26.85 14.99 -5.77
CA LEU A 184 27.61 13.84 -5.31
C LEU A 184 29.04 14.25 -4.97
N VAL A 185 29.53 13.79 -3.83
CA VAL A 185 30.90 13.97 -3.36
C VAL A 185 31.53 12.59 -3.29
N VAL A 186 32.72 12.45 -3.86
CA VAL A 186 33.46 11.19 -3.88
C VAL A 186 34.69 11.32 -2.99
N PRO A 187 34.57 11.20 -1.65
CA PRO A 187 35.75 11.23 -0.79
C PRO A 187 36.55 9.94 -0.95
N ILE A 188 37.80 10.07 -1.37
CA ILE A 188 38.76 8.96 -1.43
C ILE A 188 39.78 9.14 -0.31
N LEU A 189 39.99 8.07 0.47
CA LEU A 189 41.01 8.02 1.51
C LEU A 189 42.26 7.34 0.94
N GLY A 190 43.35 8.09 0.80
CA GLY A 190 44.67 7.53 0.49
C GLY A 190 45.01 7.36 -1.00
N PHE A 191 44.40 8.16 -1.88
CA PHE A 191 44.78 8.31 -3.28
C PHE A 191 45.25 9.74 -3.52
#